data_AF-A0A849Y418-F1
#
_entry.id   AF-A0A849Y418-F1
#
_cell.length_a   1.000
_cell.length_b   1.000
_cell.length_c   1.000
_cell.angle_alpha   90.00
_cell.angle_beta   90.00
_cell.angle_gamma   90.00
#
_symmetry.space_group_name_H-M   'P 1'
#
loop_
_entity.id
_entity.type
_entity.pdbx_description
1 polymer ?
#
loop_
_entity_poly.entity_id
_entity_poly.type
_entity_poly.pdbx_seq_one_letter_code
_entity_poly.pdbx_strand_id
1 'polypeptide(L)'
;MSVKRQPGLLVAVAAHADDAELNAGGLMAKWVARGGRVAIVMTTNNCSGECLPPGGDERRLIRLLPEKMTAFRHREQAAAAALIG
;
A
#
# COMPACT_ATOMS: atom_id res chain seq x y z
N MET A 1 31.32 17.91 14.20
CA MET A 1 30.80 17.46 12.88
C MET A 1 29.63 16.52 13.13
N SER A 2 28.42 16.86 12.70
CA SER A 2 27.26 15.97 12.81
C SER A 2 27.28 14.97 11.65
N VAL A 3 27.40 13.67 11.96
CA VAL A 3 27.31 12.61 10.97
C VAL A 3 25.86 12.58 10.47
N LYS A 4 25.62 13.04 9.23
CA LYS A 4 24.32 12.81 8.58
C LYS A 4 24.19 11.31 8.33
N ARG A 5 23.36 10.63 9.12
CA ARG A 5 22.96 9.25 8.83
C ARG A 5 22.28 9.22 7.47
N GLN A 6 22.76 8.37 6.56
CA GLN A 6 22.01 8.05 5.35
C GLN A 6 20.69 7.36 5.75
N PRO A 7 19.56 7.67 5.10
CA PRO A 7 18.30 7.04 5.45
C PRO A 7 18.36 5.54 5.12
N GLY A 8 18.02 4.72 6.12
CA GLY A 8 18.02 3.27 6.00
C GLY A 8 16.72 2.72 5.39
N LEU A 9 16.37 1.49 5.77
CA LEU A 9 15.09 0.88 5.44
C LEU A 9 14.02 1.34 6.43
N LEU A 10 12.91 1.86 5.91
CA LEU A 10 11.66 2.06 6.64
C LEU A 10 10.74 0.88 6.32
N VAL A 11 10.16 0.26 7.35
CA VAL A 11 9.18 -0.83 7.18
C VAL A 11 7.81 -0.32 7.62
N ALA A 12 6.86 -0.27 6.68
CA ALA A 12 5.47 0.05 6.96
C ALA A 12 4.70 -1.26 7.12
N VAL A 13 4.17 -1.52 8.32
CA VAL A 13 3.36 -2.69 8.61
C VAL A 13 1.91 -2.25 8.70
N ALA A 14 1.07 -2.80 7.84
CA ALA A 14 -0.33 -2.40 7.67
C ALA A 14 -1.23 -3.63 7.52
N ALA A 15 -2.53 -3.50 7.80
CA ALA A 15 -3.42 -4.65 7.81
C ALA A 15 -3.80 -5.09 6.39
N HIS A 16 -4.23 -4.14 5.58
CA HIS A 16 -4.77 -4.35 4.26
C HIS A 16 -3.88 -3.69 3.19
N ALA A 17 -4.14 -4.01 1.92
CA ALA A 17 -3.68 -3.15 0.84
C ALA A 17 -4.31 -1.77 1.03
N ASP A 18 -3.67 -0.71 0.54
CA ASP A 18 -4.04 0.71 0.69
C ASP A 18 -3.79 1.38 2.06
N ASP A 19 -3.81 0.62 3.16
CA ASP A 19 -3.65 1.19 4.51
C ASP A 19 -2.35 2.00 4.66
N ALA A 20 -1.23 1.50 4.12
CA ALA A 20 0.06 2.16 4.22
C ALA A 20 0.07 3.49 3.45
N GLU A 21 -0.50 3.50 2.24
CA GLU A 21 -0.61 4.66 1.38
C GLU A 21 -1.53 5.73 1.96
N LEU A 22 -2.73 5.33 2.39
CA LEU A 22 -3.75 6.25 2.92
C LEU A 22 -3.28 6.94 4.20
N ASN A 23 -2.57 6.22 5.07
CA ASN A 23 -2.13 6.75 6.35
C ASN A 23 -0.73 7.39 6.31
N ALA A 24 0.17 6.88 5.47
CA ALA A 24 1.59 7.24 5.52
C ALA A 24 2.27 7.40 4.14
N GLY A 25 1.54 7.38 3.02
CA GLY A 25 2.10 7.47 1.67
C GLY A 25 3.02 8.67 1.47
N GLY A 26 2.59 9.86 1.91
CA GLY A 26 3.41 11.07 1.81
C GLY A 26 4.68 11.04 2.67
N LEU A 27 4.66 10.32 3.80
CA LEU A 27 5.85 10.13 4.64
C LEU A 27 6.83 9.14 3.98
N MET A 28 6.33 8.04 3.45
CA MET A 28 7.13 7.05 2.73
C MET A 28 7.80 7.66 1.49
N ALA A 29 7.05 8.40 0.68
CA ALA A 29 7.60 9.10 -0.49
C ALA A 29 8.70 10.11 -0.08
N LYS A 30 8.51 10.85 1.02
CA LYS A 30 9.52 11.75 1.59
C LYS A 30 10.76 11.03 2.10
N TRP A 31 10.64 9.77 2.52
CA TRP A 31 11.76 8.93 2.94
C TRP A 31 12.57 8.47 1.73
N VAL A 32 11.89 7.94 0.71
CA VAL A 32 12.48 7.55 -0.57
C VAL A 32 13.19 8.73 -1.24
N ALA A 33 12.55 9.90 -1.29
CA ALA A 33 13.14 11.12 -1.88
C ALA A 33 14.42 11.59 -1.19
N ARG A 34 14.70 11.13 0.03
CA ARG A 34 15.96 11.41 0.75
C ARG A 34 17.04 10.35 0.52
N GLY A 35 16.79 9.35 -0.32
CA GLY A 35 17.66 8.21 -0.57
C GLY A 35 17.39 7.00 0.32
N GLY A 36 16.26 6.99 1.05
CA GLY A 36 15.84 5.85 1.85
C GLY A 36 15.19 4.75 1.02
N ARG A 37 15.01 3.57 1.62
CA ARG A 37 14.20 2.48 1.06
C ARG A 37 12.96 2.25 1.90
N VAL A 38 11.88 1.81 1.28
CA VAL A 38 10.63 1.43 1.96
C VAL A 38 10.30 -0.02 1.64
N ALA A 39 9.86 -0.77 2.66
CA ALA A 39 9.20 -2.06 2.49
C ALA A 39 7.82 -2.00 3.14
N ILE A 40 6.79 -2.43 2.41
CA ILE A 40 5.42 -2.51 2.90
C ILE A 40 5.10 -3.98 3.21
N VAL A 41 4.61 -4.23 4.42
CA VAL A 41 4.15 -5.55 4.87
C VAL A 41 2.66 -5.46 5.13
N MET A 42 1.88 -6.15 4.29
CA MET A 42 0.47 -6.41 4.57
C MET A 42 0.37 -7.61 5.50
N THR A 43 -0.32 -7.47 6.63
CA THR A 43 -0.49 -8.56 7.60
C THR A 43 -1.66 -9.49 7.26
N THR A 44 -2.49 -9.10 6.29
CA THR A 44 -3.56 -9.94 5.73
C THR A 44 -3.39 -10.12 4.21
N ASN A 45 -4.09 -11.09 3.64
CA ASN A 45 -4.21 -11.26 2.18
C ASN A 45 -5.33 -10.40 1.57
N ASN A 46 -5.98 -9.55 2.38
CA ASN A 46 -7.06 -8.64 2.00
C ASN A 46 -8.26 -9.29 1.28
N CYS A 47 -8.50 -10.60 1.44
CA CYS A 47 -9.49 -11.31 0.63
C CYS A 47 -10.96 -10.94 0.94
N SER A 48 -11.23 -10.41 2.13
CA SER A 48 -12.59 -10.07 2.61
C SER A 48 -13.13 -8.73 2.09
N GLY A 49 -12.29 -7.96 1.38
CA GLY A 49 -12.63 -6.63 0.87
C GLY A 49 -13.66 -6.66 -0.26
N GLU A 50 -14.12 -5.47 -0.61
CA GLU A 50 -15.10 -5.24 -1.68
C GLU A 50 -14.50 -4.37 -2.78
N CYS A 51 -15.10 -4.41 -3.96
CA CYS A 51 -14.71 -3.59 -5.11
C CYS A 51 -15.80 -2.55 -5.38
N LEU A 52 -15.39 -1.33 -5.70
CA LEU A 52 -16.30 -0.35 -6.27
C LEU A 52 -16.70 -0.79 -7.69
N PRO A 53 -17.98 -0.60 -8.08
CA PRO A 53 -18.37 -0.81 -9.46
C PRO A 53 -17.74 0.26 -10.36
N PRO A 54 -17.70 0.05 -11.68
CA PRO A 54 -17.39 1.12 -12.62
C PRO A 54 -18.27 2.35 -12.34
N GLY A 55 -17.64 3.53 -12.21
CA GLY A 55 -18.31 4.78 -11.84
C GLY A 55 -18.35 5.08 -10.32
N GLY A 56 -17.90 4.16 -9.46
CA GLY A 56 -17.61 4.48 -8.06
C GLY A 56 -18.83 4.56 -7.12
N ASP A 57 -19.99 3.99 -7.49
CA ASP A 57 -21.16 3.95 -6.61
C ASP A 57 -20.94 3.01 -5.41
N GLU A 58 -20.58 3.58 -4.26
CA GLU A 58 -20.34 2.87 -2.99
C GLU A 58 -21.56 2.10 -2.46
N ARG A 59 -22.77 2.33 -3.00
CA ARG A 59 -23.97 1.57 -2.62
C ARG A 59 -24.09 0.24 -3.36
N ARG A 60 -23.23 0.01 -4.36
CA ARG A 60 -23.26 -1.15 -5.26
C ARG A 60 -21.95 -1.92 -5.24
N LEU A 61 -21.43 -2.15 -4.05
CA LEU A 61 -20.18 -2.87 -3.82
C LEU A 61 -20.24 -4.29 -4.40
N ILE A 62 -19.16 -4.69 -5.05
CA ILE A 62 -19.01 -5.99 -5.69
C ILE A 62 -18.08 -6.83 -4.82
N ARG A 63 -18.55 -8.01 -4.40
CA ARG A 63 -17.72 -9.00 -3.72
C ARG A 63 -17.24 -10.05 -4.72
N LEU A 64 -15.93 -10.23 -4.79
CA LEU A 64 -15.30 -11.28 -5.60
C LEU A 64 -15.06 -12.54 -4.77
N LEU A 65 -14.72 -13.64 -5.44
CA LEU A 65 -14.16 -14.81 -4.75
C LEU A 65 -12.86 -14.43 -4.02
N PRO A 66 -12.58 -14.97 -2.83
CA PRO A 66 -11.42 -14.60 -2.02
C PRO A 66 -10.09 -14.62 -2.79
N GLU A 67 -9.86 -15.64 -3.60
CA GLU A 67 -8.61 -15.81 -4.37
C GLU A 67 -8.46 -14.72 -5.44
N LYS A 68 -9.59 -14.35 -6.07
CA LYS A 68 -9.61 -13.26 -7.06
C LYS A 68 -9.37 -11.91 -6.39
N MET A 69 -9.96 -11.67 -5.22
CA MET A 69 -9.75 -10.43 -4.47
C MET A 69 -8.29 -10.31 -4.03
N THR A 70 -7.71 -11.34 -3.43
CA THR A 70 -6.29 -11.34 -3.05
C THR A 70 -5.38 -11.04 -4.25
N ALA A 71 -5.56 -11.73 -5.38
CA ALA A 71 -4.76 -11.49 -6.58
C ALA A 71 -4.95 -10.09 -7.17
N PHE A 72 -6.13 -9.49 -7.01
CA PHE A 72 -6.39 -8.12 -7.42
C PHE A 72 -5.69 -7.12 -6.50
N ARG A 73 -5.87 -7.24 -5.18
CA ARG A 73 -5.25 -6.36 -4.18
C ARG A 73 -3.72 -6.41 -4.19
N HIS A 74 -3.12 -7.58 -4.44
CA HIS A 74 -1.66 -7.66 -4.62
C HIS A 74 -1.16 -6.83 -5.81
N ARG A 75 -1.90 -6.81 -6.92
CA ARG A 75 -1.53 -6.00 -8.10
C ARG A 75 -1.71 -4.51 -7.84
N GLU A 76 -2.80 -4.13 -7.19
CA GLU A 76 -3.04 -2.74 -6.78
C GLU A 76 -1.97 -2.25 -5.81
N GLN A 77 -1.65 -3.04 -4.77
CA GLN A 77 -0.60 -2.71 -3.81
C GLN A 77 0.77 -2.57 -4.47
N ALA A 78 1.12 -3.47 -5.39
CA ALA A 78 2.38 -3.38 -6.12
C ALA A 78 2.45 -2.11 -6.98
N ALA A 79 1.35 -1.75 -7.65
CA ALA A 79 1.27 -0.51 -8.43
C ALA A 79 1.35 0.73 -7.53
N ALA A 80 0.69 0.73 -6.38
CA ALA A 80 0.74 1.83 -5.42
C ALA A 80 2.14 2.01 -4.83
N ALA A 81 2.80 0.92 -4.42
CA ALA A 81 4.17 0.95 -3.94
C ALA A 81 5.15 1.49 -5.00
N ALA A 82 4.95 1.14 -6.28
CA ALA A 82 5.77 1.66 -7.37
C ALA A 82 5.67 3.19 -7.55
N LEU A 83 4.53 3.81 -7.17
CA LEU A 83 4.38 5.26 -7.19
C LEU A 83 5.13 5.95 -6.04
N ILE A 84 5.37 5.26 -4.93
CA ILE A 84 6.11 5.76 -3.77
C ILE A 84 7.62 5.73 -4.04
N GLY A 85 8.09 4.70 -4.74
CA GLY A 85 9.49 4.39 -5.03
C GLY A 85 10.16 3.55 -3.94
#